data_AF-A0A921YVW6-F1
#
_entry.id   AF-A0A921YVW6-F1
#
_cell.length_a   1.000
_cell.length_b   1.000
_cell.length_c   1.000
_cell.angle_alpha   90.00
_cell.angle_beta   90.00
_cell.angle_gamma   90.00
#
_symmetry.space_group_name_H-M   'P 1'
#
loop_
_entity.id
_entity.type
_entity.pdbx_description
1 polymer ?
#
loop_
_entity_poly.entity_id
_entity_poly.type
_entity_poly.pdbx_seq_one_letter_code
_entity_poly.pdbx_strand_id
1 'polypeptide(L)'
;MAEKLLLLAPVVLLALLVGVDAQRYSNYYARNYLGRDLYEHGRSISDNLVTCGPHTCGVGAHCIHGSVRPVCACLPSYSGDPLSQCIKIECVDNSECRSHQTCVNQHCVNPCEGTCGVNANCDVRNHVPVCTCPAGYTGNPFSSCRIADPEEACHPSPCGPNTKCHVANNQAICTCLPGYRGSPLTGCRHECESDGECGAQQSCRDFKCISPCGDCGVNADCETVAAHRAICKCPRGYHGDPYKICSAECESDSECPSYKPACVYNACVDPCVGACGVNAECHLRGLTPVCSCPRNMTGDPFSFCRPFEARDLCEPNPCGANAKCTPGHDRTGAERPVCTCPTGYIGNALVSCERGECELDSQCPDHLACVGYRCVDPCLGNTQCGSGAVCMARRHLAVCTCPSGRNGDALVNCYESQSVVASARYYRFKRNGNFTEPEPEVVVPAEQPSTVLPPAKAAADKKE
;
A
#
# COMPACT_ATOMS: atom_id res chain seq x y z
N MET A 1 42.66 61.88 19.56
CA MET A 1 41.40 62.39 18.98
C MET A 1 40.74 61.25 18.23
N ALA A 2 39.42 61.15 18.35
CA ALA A 2 38.51 60.26 17.63
C ALA A 2 38.71 58.74 17.82
N GLU A 3 38.07 58.17 18.85
CA GLU A 3 37.28 56.91 18.79
C GLU A 3 36.78 56.48 20.18
N LYS A 4 35.97 57.33 20.82
CA LYS A 4 35.03 56.93 21.91
C LYS A 4 33.77 57.80 21.86
N LEU A 5 33.29 58.03 20.64
CA LEU A 5 32.16 58.91 20.35
C LEU A 5 30.97 58.09 19.82
N LEU A 6 30.44 57.14 20.61
CA LEU A 6 29.26 56.36 20.18
C LEU A 6 28.40 55.74 21.30
N LEU A 7 28.44 56.28 22.53
CA LEU A 7 27.56 55.81 23.62
C LEU A 7 26.84 56.93 24.41
N LEU A 8 26.73 58.14 23.85
CA LEU A 8 26.03 59.28 24.49
C LEU A 8 24.76 59.74 23.74
N ALA A 9 24.23 58.93 22.83
CA ALA A 9 23.01 59.25 22.09
C ALA A 9 21.66 58.98 22.82
N PRO A 10 21.53 58.13 23.87
CA PRO A 10 20.21 57.92 24.47
C PRO A 10 19.92 58.80 25.70
N VAL A 11 20.92 59.49 26.28
CA VAL A 11 20.72 60.32 27.49
C VAL A 11 20.28 61.75 27.14
N VAL A 12 20.58 62.23 25.93
CA VAL A 12 20.18 63.56 25.47
C VAL A 12 18.69 63.61 25.04
N LEU A 13 18.11 62.47 24.67
CA LEU A 13 16.68 62.39 24.30
C LEU A 13 15.74 62.32 25.52
N LEU A 14 16.22 61.81 26.67
CA LEU A 14 15.48 61.79 27.94
C LEU A 14 15.46 63.15 28.64
N ALA A 15 16.43 64.03 28.36
CA ALA A 15 16.47 65.39 28.90
C ALA A 15 15.51 66.37 28.19
N LEU A 16 14.95 66.02 27.03
CA LEU A 16 14.00 66.86 26.30
C LEU A 16 12.52 66.57 26.62
N LEU A 17 12.22 65.53 27.43
CA LEU A 17 10.85 65.17 27.84
C LEU A 17 10.47 65.62 29.26
N VAL A 18 11.43 66.11 30.06
CA VAL A 18 11.17 66.66 31.39
C VAL A 18 11.83 68.03 31.43
N GLY A 19 11.10 69.08 31.06
CA GLY A 19 11.61 70.43 30.87
C GLY A 19 12.35 70.99 32.08
N VAL A 20 13.67 70.80 32.12
CA VAL A 20 14.58 71.35 33.14
C VAL A 20 15.70 72.10 32.44
N ASP A 21 15.90 73.33 32.89
CA ASP A 21 16.73 74.38 32.32
C ASP A 21 18.23 74.02 32.25
N ALA A 22 18.81 74.01 31.06
CA ALA A 22 20.19 73.63 30.76
C ALA A 22 21.25 74.60 31.31
N GLN A 23 20.84 75.74 31.88
CA GLN A 23 21.76 76.74 32.44
C GLN A 23 22.43 76.33 33.78
N ARG A 24 21.87 75.36 34.52
CA ARG A 24 22.42 74.96 35.85
C ARG A 24 23.49 73.86 35.81
N TYR A 25 23.58 73.09 34.73
CA TYR A 25 24.53 71.97 34.66
C TYR A 25 25.95 72.39 34.20
N SER A 26 26.06 73.50 33.46
CA SER A 26 27.33 74.03 32.95
C SER A 26 28.22 74.69 34.05
N ASN A 27 27.60 75.23 35.10
CA ASN A 27 28.32 75.91 36.19
C ASN A 27 28.98 74.96 37.20
N TYR A 28 28.61 73.67 37.22
CA TYR A 28 29.23 72.69 38.12
C TYR A 28 30.55 72.12 37.54
N TYR A 29 30.67 72.05 36.21
CA TYR A 29 31.87 71.52 35.54
C TYR A 29 32.94 72.57 35.22
N ALA A 30 32.57 73.86 35.08
CA ALA A 30 33.52 74.94 34.77
C ALA A 30 34.38 75.41 35.95
N ARG A 31 34.05 75.00 37.20
CA ARG A 31 34.76 75.44 38.41
C ARG A 31 35.91 74.54 38.87
N ASN A 32 36.06 73.34 38.31
CA ASN A 32 36.96 72.32 38.88
C ASN A 32 38.13 71.88 37.99
N TYR A 33 38.35 72.44 36.79
CA TYR A 33 39.38 71.89 35.89
C TYR A 33 40.25 72.89 35.10
N LEU A 34 40.28 74.18 35.42
CA LEU A 34 41.27 75.12 34.84
C LEU A 34 41.70 76.20 35.85
N GLY A 35 42.91 76.07 36.40
CA GLY A 35 43.56 77.07 37.24
C GLY A 35 44.89 76.54 37.78
N ARG A 36 45.90 76.34 36.92
CA ARG A 36 47.04 77.23 36.64
C ARG A 36 48.00 77.41 37.82
N ASP A 37 49.12 76.74 37.66
CA ASP A 37 50.36 76.81 38.42
C ASP A 37 51.29 77.91 37.85
N LEU A 38 52.15 78.46 38.72
CA LEU A 38 53.44 79.13 38.49
C LEU A 38 53.53 80.68 38.30
N TYR A 39 54.21 81.26 39.31
CA TYR A 39 55.27 82.28 39.31
C TYR A 39 54.99 83.78 39.10
N GLU A 40 55.04 84.48 40.25
CA GLU A 40 55.79 85.69 40.62
C GLU A 40 56.16 86.75 39.57
N HIS A 41 55.82 88.02 39.88
CA HIS A 41 56.84 89.05 40.20
C HIS A 41 56.24 90.27 40.94
N GLY A 42 56.73 90.51 42.16
CA GLY A 42 57.15 91.84 42.63
C GLY A 42 56.13 92.76 43.32
N ARG A 43 56.05 92.68 44.66
CA ARG A 43 56.35 93.82 45.56
C ARG A 43 56.32 93.43 47.04
N SER A 44 57.46 93.64 47.70
CA SER A 44 57.67 93.58 49.14
C SER A 44 56.81 94.60 49.89
N ILE A 45 56.02 94.13 50.87
CA ILE A 45 55.61 94.93 52.02
C ILE A 45 55.71 94.01 53.25
N SER A 46 56.57 94.41 54.19
CA SER A 46 56.69 93.88 55.55
C SER A 46 55.31 93.69 56.19
N ASP A 47 55.07 92.58 56.90
CA ASP A 47 54.45 92.63 58.25
C ASP A 47 54.26 91.26 58.92
N ASN A 48 54.71 91.22 60.18
CA ASN A 48 54.20 90.46 61.34
C ASN A 48 53.66 89.04 61.13
N LEU A 49 54.43 88.04 61.58
CA LEU A 49 53.92 86.71 61.93
C LEU A 49 52.95 86.84 63.11
N VAL A 50 51.64 86.69 62.85
CA VAL A 50 50.63 86.68 63.92
C VAL A 50 50.66 85.34 64.64
N THR A 51 51.14 85.34 65.88
CA THR A 51 51.25 84.15 66.74
C THR A 51 49.93 83.81 67.45
N CYS A 52 49.62 82.53 67.57
CA CYS A 52 48.51 82.03 68.37
C CYS A 52 48.69 82.44 69.84
N GLY A 53 47.75 83.23 70.37
CA GLY A 53 47.76 83.70 71.76
C GLY A 53 46.87 82.84 72.68
N PRO A 54 46.92 83.04 74.00
CA PRO A 54 45.92 82.47 74.90
C PRO A 54 44.53 83.04 74.56
N HIS A 55 43.50 82.18 74.48
CA HIS A 55 42.10 82.49 74.15
C HIS A 55 41.78 82.89 72.69
N THR A 56 42.66 82.64 71.72
CA THR A 56 42.35 82.97 70.31
C THR A 56 41.27 82.05 69.70
N CYS A 57 41.09 80.85 70.24
CA CYS A 57 40.12 79.86 69.79
C CYS A 57 39.26 79.35 70.96
N GLY A 58 38.06 78.85 70.65
CA GLY A 58 37.13 78.28 71.62
C GLY A 58 37.66 77.01 72.29
N VAL A 59 37.04 76.61 73.40
CA VAL A 59 37.42 75.38 74.14
C VAL A 59 37.28 74.17 73.21
N GLY A 60 38.33 73.34 73.13
CA GLY A 60 38.35 72.16 72.24
C GLY A 60 38.81 72.44 70.80
N ALA A 61 39.21 73.68 70.47
CA ALA A 61 39.83 74.04 69.19
C ALA A 61 41.35 74.23 69.34
N HIS A 62 42.10 73.92 68.27
CA HIS A 62 43.51 74.24 68.14
C HIS A 62 43.69 75.44 67.21
N CYS A 63 44.64 76.30 67.56
CA CYS A 63 44.99 77.47 66.79
C CYS A 63 46.10 77.14 65.79
N ILE A 64 45.86 77.41 64.51
CA ILE A 64 46.83 77.27 63.43
C ILE A 64 47.32 78.66 63.05
N HIS A 65 48.65 78.83 63.02
CA HIS A 65 49.30 80.06 62.58
C HIS A 65 48.99 80.32 61.10
N GLY A 66 48.35 81.43 60.79
CA GLY A 66 47.99 81.83 59.43
C GLY A 66 48.71 83.11 59.00
N SER A 67 48.90 83.29 57.70
CA SER A 67 49.65 84.42 57.13
C SER A 67 48.96 85.78 57.24
N VAL A 68 47.65 85.80 57.57
CA VAL A 68 46.85 87.05 57.70
C VAL A 68 46.08 87.10 59.03
N ARG A 69 45.63 85.96 59.55
CA ARG A 69 44.98 85.80 60.86
C ARG A 69 45.07 84.36 61.36
N PRO A 70 45.07 84.10 62.68
CA PRO A 70 45.04 82.75 63.23
C PRO A 70 43.74 82.04 62.82
N VAL A 71 43.86 80.79 62.40
CA VAL A 71 42.72 79.94 62.00
C VAL A 71 42.44 78.95 63.12
N CYS A 72 41.22 78.97 63.63
CA CYS A 72 40.77 78.01 64.63
C CYS A 72 40.14 76.79 63.94
N ALA A 73 40.55 75.60 64.36
CA ALA A 73 39.96 74.34 63.91
C ALA A 73 39.73 73.43 65.12
N CYS A 74 38.62 72.69 65.14
CA CYS A 74 38.36 71.75 66.22
C CYS A 74 39.46 70.68 66.30
N LEU A 75 39.77 70.22 67.52
CA LEU A 75 40.65 69.07 67.72
C LEU A 75 40.03 67.79 67.10
N PRO A 76 40.82 66.75 66.80
CA PRO A 76 40.28 65.46 66.36
C PRO A 76 39.22 64.93 67.33
N SER A 77 38.10 64.41 66.81
CA SER A 77 36.92 63.99 67.59
C SER A 77 36.19 65.13 68.32
N TYR A 78 36.35 66.37 67.88
CA TYR A 78 35.53 67.51 68.28
C TYR A 78 34.87 68.15 67.04
N SER A 79 33.63 68.61 67.18
CA SER A 79 32.87 69.31 66.13
C SER A 79 32.11 70.49 66.72
N GLY A 80 31.65 71.40 65.87
CA GLY A 80 31.01 72.65 66.27
C GLY A 80 31.72 73.87 65.70
N ASP A 81 31.60 75.00 66.36
CA ASP A 81 32.23 76.26 65.93
C ASP A 81 33.60 76.45 66.62
N PRO A 82 34.72 76.41 65.87
CA PRO A 82 36.07 76.56 66.42
C PRO A 82 36.34 77.90 67.12
N LEU A 83 35.55 78.93 66.86
CA LEU A 83 35.71 80.25 67.48
C LEU A 83 35.04 80.36 68.85
N SER A 84 33.91 79.67 69.05
CA SER A 84 33.15 79.71 70.30
C SER A 84 33.45 78.51 71.20
N GLN A 85 33.11 77.30 70.74
CA GLN A 85 33.36 76.05 71.45
C GLN A 85 33.22 74.88 70.50
N CYS A 86 34.22 74.00 70.50
CA CYS A 86 34.08 72.67 69.92
C CYS A 86 33.64 71.69 71.00
N ILE A 87 32.68 70.84 70.67
CA ILE A 87 32.16 69.81 71.56
C ILE A 87 32.76 68.48 71.14
N LYS A 88 33.13 67.64 72.12
CA LYS A 88 33.61 66.29 71.85
C LYS A 88 32.47 65.48 71.23
N ILE A 89 32.72 64.96 70.03
CA ILE A 89 31.80 64.09 69.30
C ILE A 89 32.24 62.63 69.42
N GLU A 90 31.29 61.73 69.21
CA GLU A 90 31.58 60.30 69.22
C GLU A 90 32.04 59.80 67.85
N CYS A 91 31.48 60.34 66.77
CA CYS A 91 31.81 59.96 65.41
C CYS A 91 31.60 61.11 64.41
N VAL A 92 32.35 61.08 63.30
CA VAL A 92 32.10 61.91 62.10
C VAL A 92 31.51 61.07 60.97
N ASP A 93 31.96 59.82 60.86
CA ASP A 93 31.53 58.87 59.82
C ASP A 93 31.28 57.48 60.43
N ASN A 94 30.55 56.64 59.70
CA ASN A 94 30.15 55.30 60.12
C ASN A 94 31.35 54.41 60.48
N SER A 95 32.47 54.59 59.78
CA SER A 95 33.71 53.84 60.00
C SER A 95 34.32 53.99 61.41
N GLU A 96 33.93 55.04 62.14
CA GLU A 96 34.36 55.30 63.52
C GLU A 96 33.48 54.60 64.57
N CYS A 97 32.30 54.12 64.16
CA CYS A 97 31.40 53.36 65.02
C CYS A 97 31.67 51.86 64.96
N ARG A 98 31.19 51.09 65.95
CA ARG A 98 31.23 49.62 65.87
C ARG A 98 30.39 49.14 64.69
N SER A 99 30.67 47.93 64.19
CA SER A 99 29.99 47.36 63.01
C SER A 99 28.45 47.29 63.09
N HIS A 100 27.87 47.32 64.31
CA HIS A 100 26.44 47.31 64.58
C HIS A 100 25.85 48.69 64.93
N GLN A 101 26.61 49.77 64.74
CA GLN A 101 26.21 51.15 65.03
C GLN A 101 26.37 52.00 63.78
N THR A 102 25.74 53.16 63.74
CA THR A 102 25.84 54.12 62.63
C THR A 102 26.03 55.52 63.20
N CYS A 103 26.74 56.38 62.48
CA CYS A 103 26.99 57.74 62.92
C CYS A 103 25.82 58.64 62.51
N VAL A 104 24.99 59.02 63.50
CA VAL A 104 23.86 59.92 63.29
C VAL A 104 23.96 61.05 64.29
N ASN A 105 23.93 62.29 63.78
CA ASN A 105 24.06 63.49 64.60
C ASN A 105 25.26 63.45 65.56
N GLN A 106 26.40 62.97 65.06
CA GLN A 106 27.68 62.90 65.79
C GLN A 106 27.72 61.87 66.95
N HIS A 107 26.76 60.95 66.97
CA HIS A 107 26.64 59.84 67.94
C HIS A 107 26.56 58.47 67.25
N CYS A 108 27.19 57.47 67.86
CA CYS A 108 27.12 56.08 67.38
C CYS A 108 25.87 55.39 67.94
N VAL A 109 24.80 55.39 67.16
CA VAL A 109 23.52 54.81 67.54
C VAL A 109 23.29 53.47 66.85
N ASN A 110 22.50 52.59 67.45
CA ASN A 110 22.09 51.36 66.77
C ASN A 110 21.04 51.69 65.70
N PRO A 111 21.32 51.50 64.40
CA PRO A 111 20.38 51.84 63.34
C PRO A 111 19.11 50.97 63.34
N CYS A 112 19.08 49.85 64.06
CA CYS A 112 17.91 48.98 64.15
C CYS A 112 16.81 49.51 65.07
N GLU A 113 17.13 50.39 66.02
CA GLU A 113 16.15 50.90 66.96
C GLU A 113 15.11 51.78 66.23
N GLY A 114 13.87 51.28 66.14
CA GLY A 114 12.76 51.99 65.52
C GLY A 114 12.69 51.93 63.98
N THR A 115 13.60 51.22 63.31
CA THR A 115 13.65 51.19 61.83
C THR A 115 12.87 50.02 61.21
N CYS A 116 12.90 48.84 61.83
CA CYS A 116 12.19 47.66 61.30
C CYS A 116 10.77 47.55 61.85
N GLY A 117 9.88 46.97 61.05
CA GLY A 117 8.48 46.76 61.37
C GLY A 117 8.24 45.69 62.42
N VAL A 118 6.97 45.53 62.83
CA VAL A 118 6.57 44.52 63.83
C VAL A 118 6.87 43.10 63.33
N ASN A 119 7.48 42.27 64.18
CA ASN A 119 7.92 40.89 63.86
C ASN A 119 8.98 40.77 62.75
N ALA A 120 9.69 41.85 62.41
CA ALA A 120 10.84 41.79 61.50
C ALA A 120 12.15 41.60 62.28
N ASN A 121 13.08 40.85 61.70
CA ASN A 121 14.46 40.78 62.18
C ASN A 121 15.26 41.94 61.60
N CYS A 122 16.02 42.62 62.45
CA CYS A 122 16.98 43.63 62.03
C CYS A 122 18.40 43.09 62.12
N ASP A 123 19.14 43.18 61.02
CA ASP A 123 20.58 42.91 60.95
C ASP A 123 21.30 44.17 60.47
N VAL A 124 22.42 44.53 61.08
CA VAL A 124 23.18 45.72 60.68
C VAL A 124 24.27 45.29 59.71
N ARG A 125 24.16 45.72 58.44
CA ARG A 125 25.16 45.45 57.40
C ARG A 125 25.76 46.76 56.93
N ASN A 126 27.07 46.91 57.10
CA ASN A 126 27.82 48.11 56.74
C ASN A 126 27.21 49.39 57.35
N HIS A 127 26.89 49.36 58.65
CA HIS A 127 26.28 50.48 59.38
C HIS A 127 24.88 50.89 58.89
N VAL A 128 24.21 50.03 58.10
CA VAL A 128 22.85 50.23 57.59
C VAL A 128 21.94 49.13 58.13
N PRO A 129 20.71 49.45 58.59
CA PRO A 129 19.77 48.44 59.07
C PRO A 129 19.16 47.69 57.89
N VAL A 130 19.21 46.36 57.93
CA VAL A 130 18.59 45.46 56.97
C VAL A 130 17.46 44.73 57.67
N CYS A 131 16.22 45.07 57.31
CA CYS A 131 15.03 44.45 57.85
C CYS A 131 14.61 43.24 56.99
N THR A 132 14.39 42.08 57.62
CA THR A 132 13.92 40.86 56.95
C THR A 132 12.80 40.20 57.74
N CYS A 133 11.85 39.55 57.07
CA CYS A 133 10.88 38.71 57.77
C CYS A 133 11.54 37.38 58.17
N PRO A 134 11.36 36.91 59.42
CA PRO A 134 11.89 35.62 59.85
C PRO A 134 11.25 34.45 59.09
N ALA A 135 11.87 33.27 59.15
CA ALA A 135 11.35 32.08 58.50
C ALA A 135 9.91 31.76 58.96
N GLY A 136 9.01 31.53 58.01
CA GLY A 136 7.58 31.33 58.29
C GLY A 136 6.75 32.62 58.39
N TYR A 137 7.35 33.79 58.15
CA TYR A 137 6.65 35.08 58.09
C TYR A 137 6.79 35.72 56.69
N THR A 138 5.78 36.48 56.28
CA THR A 138 5.71 37.26 55.04
C THR A 138 5.21 38.67 55.31
N GLY A 139 5.35 39.58 54.35
CA GLY A 139 4.96 40.99 54.48
C GLY A 139 6.08 41.96 54.13
N ASN A 140 5.94 43.21 54.57
CA ASN A 140 6.95 44.24 54.37
C ASN A 140 7.79 44.37 55.67
N PRO A 141 9.09 44.02 55.65
CA PRO A 141 9.93 44.06 56.85
C PRO A 141 10.09 45.43 57.52
N PHE A 142 9.79 46.53 56.81
CA PHE A 142 9.84 47.89 57.35
C PHE A 142 8.53 48.32 58.03
N SER A 143 7.41 47.62 57.80
CA SER A 143 6.12 47.95 58.41
C SER A 143 5.61 46.84 59.33
N SER A 144 5.38 45.64 58.80
CA SER A 144 5.12 44.45 59.61
C SER A 144 5.29 43.15 58.83
N CYS A 145 5.76 42.13 59.55
CA CYS A 145 5.75 40.74 59.13
C CYS A 145 4.61 40.00 59.86
N ARG A 146 3.90 39.16 59.14
CA ARG A 146 2.84 38.28 59.68
C ARG A 146 3.16 36.84 59.32
N ILE A 147 2.56 35.89 60.02
CA ILE A 147 2.72 34.46 59.71
C ILE A 147 2.31 34.24 58.24
N ALA A 148 3.18 33.60 57.48
CA ALA A 148 2.95 33.29 56.09
C ALA A 148 1.84 32.25 56.01
N ASP A 149 0.71 32.65 55.43
CA ASP A 149 -0.39 31.73 55.15
C ASP A 149 0.01 30.87 53.94
N PRO A 150 0.05 29.53 54.06
CA PRO A 150 0.32 28.66 52.91
C PRO A 150 -0.60 28.93 51.72
N GLU A 151 -1.83 29.39 51.94
CA GLU A 151 -2.80 29.67 50.87
C GLU A 151 -2.39 30.85 49.95
N GLU A 152 -1.51 31.74 50.41
CA GLU A 152 -1.04 32.89 49.59
C GLU A 152 -0.18 32.47 48.40
N ALA A 153 0.41 31.28 48.44
CA ALA A 153 1.17 30.76 47.29
C ALA A 153 0.31 30.62 46.03
N CYS A 154 -1.01 30.42 46.18
CA CYS A 154 -1.95 30.33 45.07
C CYS A 154 -2.73 31.63 44.82
N HIS A 155 -2.47 32.73 45.54
CA HIS A 155 -3.25 33.98 45.43
C HIS A 155 -2.34 35.22 45.27
N PRO A 156 -2.27 35.85 44.07
CA PRO A 156 -2.88 35.42 42.80
C PRO A 156 -2.22 34.15 42.25
N SER A 157 -2.97 33.33 41.53
CA SER A 157 -2.48 32.03 41.04
C SER A 157 -1.27 32.20 40.11
N PRO A 158 -0.13 31.55 40.40
CA PRO A 158 1.02 31.53 39.50
C PRO A 158 0.85 30.53 38.34
N CYS A 159 -0.24 29.74 38.36
CA CYS A 159 -0.54 28.73 37.34
C CYS A 159 -1.22 29.36 36.11
N GLY A 160 -0.96 28.79 34.94
CA GLY A 160 -1.61 29.21 33.70
C GLY A 160 -3.09 28.80 33.61
N PRO A 161 -3.82 29.21 32.57
CA PRO A 161 -5.24 28.89 32.41
C PRO A 161 -5.53 27.38 32.35
N ASN A 162 -6.74 26.99 32.73
CA ASN A 162 -7.24 25.59 32.76
C ASN A 162 -6.43 24.67 33.68
N THR A 163 -5.97 25.20 34.81
CA THR A 163 -5.20 24.46 35.82
C THR A 163 -5.83 24.61 37.20
N LYS A 164 -5.44 23.71 38.10
CA LYS A 164 -5.74 23.79 39.53
C LYS A 164 -4.44 24.06 40.28
N CYS A 165 -4.41 25.15 41.06
CA CYS A 165 -3.35 25.43 42.01
C CYS A 165 -3.65 24.71 43.33
N HIS A 166 -2.65 24.05 43.90
CA HIS A 166 -2.69 23.55 45.27
C HIS A 166 -1.33 23.69 45.91
N VAL A 167 -1.31 23.81 47.24
CA VAL A 167 -0.08 24.06 47.99
C VAL A 167 0.49 22.74 48.47
N ALA A 168 1.77 22.49 48.20
CA ALA A 168 2.52 21.41 48.84
C ALA A 168 3.92 21.91 49.19
N ASN A 169 4.40 21.60 50.40
CA ASN A 169 5.70 22.07 50.91
C ASN A 169 5.87 23.60 50.84
N ASN A 170 4.83 24.38 51.16
CA ASN A 170 4.80 25.85 51.03
C ASN A 170 5.11 26.39 49.62
N GLN A 171 4.90 25.57 48.58
CA GLN A 171 5.03 25.98 47.18
C GLN A 171 3.72 25.75 46.43
N ALA A 172 3.45 26.62 45.46
CA ALA A 172 2.34 26.47 44.53
C ALA A 172 2.65 25.36 43.51
N ILE A 173 1.82 24.32 43.48
CA ILE A 173 1.87 23.26 42.49
C ILE A 173 0.67 23.41 41.56
N CYS A 174 0.97 23.45 40.27
CA CYS A 174 -0.01 23.58 39.20
C CYS A 174 -0.26 22.23 38.54
N THR A 175 -1.52 21.83 38.39
CA THR A 175 -1.92 20.63 37.64
C THR A 175 -2.98 20.97 36.61
N CYS A 176 -2.97 20.34 35.43
CA CYS A 176 -4.03 20.53 34.45
C CYS A 176 -5.37 20.03 35.01
N LEU A 177 -6.46 20.71 34.67
CA LEU A 177 -7.80 20.18 34.91
C LEU A 177 -8.01 18.87 34.13
N PRO A 178 -8.89 17.96 34.59
CA PRO A 178 -9.18 16.72 33.87
C PRO A 178 -9.60 16.99 32.41
N GLY A 179 -9.00 16.26 31.46
CA GLY A 179 -9.26 16.44 30.03
C GLY A 179 -8.41 17.53 29.34
N TYR A 180 -7.54 18.22 30.08
CA TYR A 180 -6.57 19.17 29.53
C TYR A 180 -5.16 18.59 29.57
N ARG A 181 -4.34 18.92 28.57
CA ARG A 181 -2.94 18.54 28.41
C ARG A 181 -2.05 19.76 28.17
N GLY A 182 -0.77 19.63 28.51
CA GLY A 182 0.22 20.69 28.31
C GLY A 182 1.01 21.00 29.58
N SER A 183 1.56 22.21 29.66
CA SER A 183 2.35 22.68 30.80
C SER A 183 1.45 23.48 31.76
N PRO A 184 1.25 23.02 33.01
CA PRO A 184 0.42 23.74 33.98
C PRO A 184 0.93 25.16 34.33
N LEU A 185 2.21 25.45 34.11
CA LEU A 185 2.75 26.79 34.37
C LEU A 185 2.34 27.79 33.29
N THR A 186 2.30 27.38 32.03
CA THR A 186 1.92 28.26 30.91
C THR A 186 0.42 28.21 30.61
N GLY A 187 -0.24 27.12 31.02
CA GLY A 187 -1.64 26.85 30.75
C GLY A 187 -1.82 25.53 29.99
N CYS A 188 -2.93 24.86 30.27
CA CYS A 188 -3.29 23.62 29.62
C CYS A 188 -4.38 23.86 28.55
N ARG A 189 -4.37 23.04 27.49
CA ARG A 189 -5.38 23.07 26.43
C ARG A 189 -5.99 21.68 26.24
N HIS A 190 -7.07 21.61 25.48
CA HIS A 190 -7.66 20.34 25.07
C HIS A 190 -6.71 19.50 24.20
N GLU A 191 -7.12 18.27 23.88
CA GLU A 191 -6.33 17.47 22.95
C GLU A 191 -6.29 18.13 21.57
N CYS A 192 -7.45 18.55 21.10
CA CYS A 192 -7.66 19.29 19.86
C CYS A 192 -8.82 20.26 20.04
N GLU A 193 -8.81 21.36 19.29
CA GLU A 193 -9.98 22.22 19.08
C GLU A 193 -10.48 22.15 17.63
N SER A 194 -9.61 21.72 16.72
CA SER A 194 -9.90 21.52 15.30
C SER A 194 -9.27 20.22 14.77
N ASP A 195 -9.82 19.71 13.67
CA ASP A 195 -9.33 18.49 13.00
C ASP A 195 -7.84 18.57 12.64
N GLY A 196 -7.35 19.76 12.25
CA GLY A 196 -5.96 19.97 11.84
C GLY A 196 -4.92 19.79 12.97
N GLU A 197 -5.35 19.68 14.23
CA GLU A 197 -4.48 19.35 15.36
C GLU A 197 -4.32 17.84 15.58
N CYS A 198 -5.12 17.03 14.89
CA CYS A 198 -5.07 15.58 14.94
C CYS A 198 -4.23 15.00 13.79
N GLY A 199 -3.79 13.75 13.94
CA GLY A 199 -3.12 13.04 12.86
C GLY A 199 -4.02 12.87 11.62
N ALA A 200 -3.42 12.60 10.46
CA ALA A 200 -4.14 12.50 9.19
C ALA A 200 -5.29 11.46 9.16
N GLN A 201 -5.25 10.46 10.05
CA GLN A 201 -6.27 9.41 10.18
C GLN A 201 -7.25 9.61 11.35
N GLN A 202 -7.25 10.80 11.96
CA GLN A 202 -8.08 11.11 13.13
C GLN A 202 -8.86 12.40 12.91
N SER A 203 -9.93 12.63 13.66
CA SER A 203 -10.69 13.88 13.69
C SER A 203 -10.91 14.34 15.13
N CYS A 204 -11.17 15.63 15.29
CA CYS A 204 -11.43 16.21 16.58
C CYS A 204 -12.91 16.06 16.94
N ARG A 205 -13.21 15.22 17.93
CA ARG A 205 -14.56 15.03 18.47
C ARG A 205 -14.52 15.09 19.99
N ASP A 206 -15.37 15.92 20.58
CA ASP A 206 -15.43 16.12 22.03
C ASP A 206 -14.05 16.40 22.65
N PHE A 207 -13.28 17.28 21.98
CA PHE A 207 -11.93 17.68 22.39
C PHE A 207 -10.87 16.56 22.43
N LYS A 208 -11.13 15.45 21.72
CA LYS A 208 -10.22 14.32 21.58
C LYS A 208 -9.97 13.96 20.11
N CYS A 209 -8.76 13.49 19.82
CA CYS A 209 -8.43 12.97 18.50
C CYS A 209 -8.86 11.50 18.41
N ILE A 210 -9.96 11.25 17.71
CA ILE A 210 -10.51 9.89 17.52
C ILE A 210 -10.48 9.51 16.04
N SER A 211 -10.50 8.21 15.73
CA SER A 211 -10.64 7.78 14.33
C SER A 211 -12.07 8.05 13.84
N PRO A 212 -12.27 8.72 12.69
CA PRO A 212 -13.60 8.93 12.11
C PRO A 212 -14.19 7.64 11.53
N CYS A 213 -13.43 6.52 11.44
CA CYS A 213 -13.94 5.25 10.92
C CYS A 213 -15.13 4.68 11.72
N GLY A 214 -15.35 5.14 12.95
CA GLY A 214 -16.56 4.82 13.72
C GLY A 214 -17.85 5.41 13.12
N ASP A 215 -17.76 6.30 12.14
CA ASP A 215 -18.90 6.91 11.45
C ASP A 215 -19.44 6.04 10.29
N CYS A 216 -18.76 4.94 9.95
CA CYS A 216 -19.24 4.01 8.94
C CYS A 216 -20.47 3.23 9.42
N GLY A 217 -21.38 2.96 8.48
CA GLY A 217 -22.62 2.25 8.74
C GLY A 217 -22.40 0.78 9.14
N VAL A 218 -23.47 0.11 9.56
CA VAL A 218 -23.41 -1.31 9.91
C VAL A 218 -23.04 -2.14 8.67
N ASN A 219 -22.10 -3.08 8.83
CA ASN A 219 -21.51 -3.90 7.77
C ASN A 219 -20.78 -3.12 6.66
N ALA A 220 -20.39 -1.87 6.91
CA ALA A 220 -19.54 -1.11 6.00
C ALA A 220 -18.08 -1.16 6.44
N ASP A 221 -17.17 -1.22 5.47
CA ASP A 221 -15.73 -1.12 5.69
C ASP A 221 -15.30 0.35 5.65
N CYS A 222 -14.45 0.75 6.61
CA CYS A 222 -13.73 2.02 6.51
C CYS A 222 -12.53 1.84 5.56
N GLU A 223 -12.67 2.30 4.32
CA GLU A 223 -11.64 2.13 3.30
C GLU A 223 -10.42 3.00 3.57
N THR A 224 -10.65 4.30 3.81
CA THR A 224 -9.61 5.27 4.12
C THR A 224 -10.19 6.43 4.94
N VAL A 225 -9.31 7.27 5.48
CA VAL A 225 -9.68 8.56 6.06
C VAL A 225 -9.14 9.66 5.16
N ALA A 226 -10.01 10.56 4.69
CA ALA A 226 -9.64 11.70 3.86
C ALA A 226 -10.21 12.98 4.46
N ALA A 227 -9.36 14.01 4.59
CA ALA A 227 -9.74 15.28 5.20
C ALA A 227 -10.46 15.10 6.55
N HIS A 228 -9.90 14.24 7.42
CA HIS A 228 -10.43 13.92 8.75
C HIS A 228 -11.85 13.31 8.75
N ARG A 229 -12.29 12.74 7.62
CA ARG A 229 -13.57 12.02 7.48
C ARG A 229 -13.35 10.61 7.00
N ALA A 230 -14.17 9.69 7.47
CA ALA A 230 -14.16 8.32 6.96
C ALA A 230 -14.70 8.28 5.53
N ILE A 231 -14.03 7.50 4.68
CA ILE A 231 -14.55 7.05 3.40
C ILE A 231 -15.00 5.61 3.59
N CYS A 232 -16.30 5.42 3.65
CA CYS A 232 -16.93 4.12 3.90
C CYS A 232 -17.35 3.46 2.59
N LYS A 233 -17.20 2.14 2.49
CA LYS A 233 -17.68 1.34 1.35
C LYS A 233 -18.39 0.08 1.83
N CYS A 234 -19.34 -0.41 1.04
CA CYS A 234 -19.88 -1.74 1.28
C CYS A 234 -18.86 -2.80 0.82
N PRO A 235 -18.65 -3.86 1.61
CA PRO A 235 -17.85 -5.01 1.20
C PRO A 235 -18.48 -5.72 -0.01
N ARG A 236 -17.73 -6.63 -0.63
CA ARG A 236 -18.24 -7.42 -1.77
C ARG A 236 -19.49 -8.21 -1.35
N GLY A 237 -20.51 -8.23 -2.21
CA GLY A 237 -21.80 -8.86 -1.93
C GLY A 237 -22.73 -8.02 -1.06
N TYR A 238 -22.34 -6.81 -0.66
CA TYR A 238 -23.21 -5.92 0.06
C TYR A 238 -23.58 -4.69 -0.77
N HIS A 239 -24.79 -4.19 -0.58
CA HIS A 239 -25.33 -3.00 -1.24
C HIS A 239 -26.03 -2.09 -0.22
N GLY A 240 -26.29 -0.84 -0.59
CA GLY A 240 -26.92 0.15 0.30
C GLY A 240 -26.10 1.42 0.45
N ASP A 241 -26.29 2.11 1.57
CA ASP A 241 -25.57 3.35 1.91
C ASP A 241 -24.46 3.01 2.92
N PRO A 242 -23.17 3.09 2.53
CA PRO A 242 -22.04 2.74 3.40
C PRO A 242 -21.93 3.58 4.69
N TYR A 243 -22.61 4.72 4.77
CA TYR A 243 -22.64 5.55 5.97
C TYR A 243 -23.83 5.24 6.90
N LYS A 244 -24.72 4.33 6.49
CA LYS A 244 -25.90 3.92 7.29
C LYS A 244 -25.91 2.41 7.52
N ILE A 245 -26.08 1.66 6.44
CA ILE A 245 -26.18 0.21 6.48
C ILE A 245 -25.87 -0.38 5.10
N CYS A 246 -25.04 -1.41 5.12
CA CYS A 246 -24.82 -2.31 3.99
C CYS A 246 -25.60 -3.60 4.26
N SER A 247 -26.45 -4.00 3.31
CA SER A 247 -27.21 -5.25 3.32
C SER A 247 -26.63 -6.24 2.31
N ALA A 248 -26.64 -7.53 2.67
CA ALA A 248 -26.27 -8.61 1.75
C ALA A 248 -27.17 -8.59 0.49
N GLU A 249 -26.61 -8.90 -0.68
CA GLU A 249 -27.36 -9.13 -1.92
C GLU A 249 -28.19 -10.41 -1.81
N CYS A 250 -27.68 -11.43 -1.11
CA CYS A 250 -28.38 -12.67 -0.81
C CYS A 250 -27.89 -13.28 0.52
N GLU A 251 -28.78 -13.97 1.22
CA GLU A 251 -28.40 -14.90 2.31
C GLU A 251 -28.51 -16.37 1.88
N SER A 252 -29.25 -16.63 0.78
CA SER A 252 -29.49 -17.95 0.21
C SER A 252 -29.57 -17.92 -1.31
N ASP A 253 -29.34 -19.07 -1.95
CA ASP A 253 -29.43 -19.21 -3.42
C ASP A 253 -30.81 -18.83 -3.98
N SER A 254 -31.87 -18.96 -3.18
CA SER A 254 -33.25 -18.67 -3.61
C SER A 254 -33.56 -17.19 -3.78
N GLU A 255 -32.78 -16.31 -3.16
CA GLU A 255 -32.92 -14.85 -3.30
C GLU A 255 -32.30 -14.36 -4.62
N CYS A 256 -31.46 -15.18 -5.23
CA CYS A 256 -30.72 -14.79 -6.41
C CYS A 256 -31.53 -14.93 -7.70
N PRO A 257 -31.33 -14.04 -8.67
CA PRO A 257 -32.03 -14.10 -9.94
C PRO A 257 -31.50 -15.25 -10.82
N SER A 258 -32.31 -15.70 -11.77
CA SER A 258 -32.01 -16.87 -12.60
C SER A 258 -30.73 -16.79 -13.43
N TYR A 259 -30.24 -15.58 -13.73
CA TYR A 259 -28.99 -15.38 -14.48
C TYR A 259 -27.74 -15.35 -13.59
N LYS A 260 -27.89 -15.37 -12.26
CA LYS A 260 -26.80 -15.45 -11.26
C LYS A 260 -27.27 -16.26 -10.04
N PRO A 261 -27.60 -17.55 -10.19
CA PRO A 261 -28.43 -18.26 -9.23
C PRO A 261 -27.72 -18.72 -7.96
N ALA A 262 -26.40 -18.56 -7.83
CA ALA A 262 -25.66 -19.00 -6.65
C ALA A 262 -25.38 -17.81 -5.72
N CYS A 263 -25.65 -17.99 -4.43
CA CYS A 263 -25.27 -17.06 -3.38
C CYS A 263 -23.93 -17.46 -2.79
N VAL A 264 -22.88 -16.69 -3.10
CA VAL A 264 -21.52 -16.96 -2.65
C VAL A 264 -20.96 -15.73 -1.96
N TYR A 265 -20.62 -15.84 -0.68
CA TYR A 265 -20.18 -14.71 0.15
C TYR A 265 -21.13 -13.52 0.09
N ASN A 266 -22.43 -13.78 0.22
CA ASN A 266 -23.51 -12.79 0.19
C ASN A 266 -23.70 -12.07 -1.15
N ALA A 267 -23.03 -12.50 -2.22
CA ALA A 267 -23.19 -11.98 -3.58
C ALA A 267 -23.88 -13.00 -4.48
N CYS A 268 -24.77 -12.53 -5.35
CA CYS A 268 -25.31 -13.39 -6.40
C CYS A 268 -24.30 -13.49 -7.54
N VAL A 269 -23.85 -14.72 -7.81
CA VAL A 269 -22.85 -15.02 -8.84
C VAL A 269 -23.41 -15.99 -9.87
N ASP A 270 -22.93 -15.83 -11.11
CA ASP A 270 -23.19 -16.79 -12.17
C ASP A 270 -22.10 -17.88 -12.13
N PRO A 271 -22.45 -19.14 -11.78
CA PRO A 271 -21.48 -20.23 -11.73
C PRO A 271 -20.81 -20.53 -13.09
N CYS A 272 -21.38 -20.06 -14.21
CA CYS A 272 -20.80 -20.25 -15.53
C CYS A 272 -19.64 -19.30 -15.85
N VAL A 273 -19.53 -18.16 -15.17
CA VAL A 273 -18.46 -17.19 -15.44
C VAL A 273 -17.11 -17.79 -15.05
N GLY A 274 -16.30 -18.12 -16.05
CA GLY A 274 -14.97 -18.71 -15.89
C GLY A 274 -14.94 -20.21 -15.62
N ALA A 275 -16.09 -20.90 -15.64
CA ALA A 275 -16.14 -22.35 -15.44
C ALA A 275 -15.83 -23.15 -16.71
N CYS A 276 -16.21 -22.63 -17.88
CA CYS A 276 -16.03 -23.31 -19.16
C CYS A 276 -14.97 -22.64 -20.03
N GLY A 277 -14.38 -23.46 -20.91
CA GLY A 277 -13.36 -23.03 -21.85
C GLY A 277 -13.89 -22.09 -22.93
N VAL A 278 -12.98 -21.47 -23.68
CA VAL A 278 -13.39 -20.55 -24.76
C VAL A 278 -14.17 -21.31 -25.83
N ASN A 279 -15.28 -20.71 -26.29
CA ASN A 279 -16.26 -21.28 -27.22
C ASN A 279 -17.04 -22.52 -26.72
N ALA A 280 -16.96 -22.86 -25.44
CA ALA A 280 -17.84 -23.86 -24.85
C ALA A 280 -19.18 -23.23 -24.44
N GLU A 281 -20.25 -24.01 -24.51
CA GLU A 281 -21.52 -23.67 -23.89
C GLU A 281 -21.50 -24.12 -22.43
N CYS A 282 -21.99 -23.24 -21.54
CA CYS A 282 -22.20 -23.55 -20.14
C CYS A 282 -23.69 -23.68 -19.84
N HIS A 283 -24.07 -24.79 -19.24
CA HIS A 283 -25.42 -25.03 -18.75
C HIS A 283 -25.34 -25.47 -17.28
N LEU A 284 -26.30 -25.07 -16.45
CA LEU A 284 -26.29 -25.44 -15.04
C LEU A 284 -27.05 -26.76 -14.81
N ARG A 285 -26.45 -27.69 -14.08
CA ARG A 285 -27.14 -28.80 -13.41
C ARG A 285 -27.24 -28.46 -11.92
N GLY A 286 -28.37 -27.87 -11.51
CA GLY A 286 -28.48 -27.24 -10.20
C GLY A 286 -27.63 -25.96 -10.16
N LEU A 287 -26.64 -25.89 -9.27
CA LEU A 287 -25.62 -24.83 -9.23
C LEU A 287 -24.26 -25.27 -9.78
N THR A 288 -24.18 -26.51 -10.30
CA THR A 288 -22.93 -27.03 -10.89
C THR A 288 -22.87 -26.66 -12.37
N PRO A 289 -21.83 -25.95 -12.82
CA PRO A 289 -21.64 -25.66 -14.24
C PRO A 289 -21.25 -26.93 -14.99
N VAL A 290 -21.91 -27.15 -16.13
CA VAL A 290 -21.64 -28.26 -17.05
C VAL A 290 -21.25 -27.65 -18.39
N CYS A 291 -20.04 -27.97 -18.83
CA CYS A 291 -19.45 -27.44 -20.05
C CYS A 291 -19.59 -28.44 -21.19
N SER A 292 -19.99 -27.97 -22.37
CA SER A 292 -20.06 -28.78 -23.58
C SER A 292 -19.68 -27.99 -24.81
N CYS A 293 -19.01 -28.60 -25.79
CA CYS A 293 -18.79 -27.96 -27.07
C CYS A 293 -20.10 -27.92 -27.88
N PRO A 294 -20.40 -26.80 -28.57
CA PRO A 294 -21.50 -26.73 -29.53
C PRO A 294 -21.42 -27.84 -30.58
N ARG A 295 -22.56 -28.15 -31.23
CA ARG A 295 -22.68 -29.29 -32.17
C ARG A 295 -21.66 -29.32 -33.33
N ASN A 296 -21.10 -28.17 -33.72
CA ASN A 296 -20.14 -28.06 -34.83
C ASN A 296 -18.70 -27.83 -34.35
N MET A 297 -18.43 -28.09 -33.07
CA MET A 297 -17.13 -27.88 -32.46
C MET A 297 -16.68 -29.15 -31.73
N THR A 298 -15.37 -29.31 -31.60
CA THR A 298 -14.71 -30.40 -30.88
C THR A 298 -13.57 -29.84 -30.03
N GLY A 299 -13.04 -30.67 -29.13
CA GLY A 299 -12.02 -30.27 -28.15
C GLY A 299 -12.46 -30.56 -26.73
N ASP A 300 -11.79 -29.92 -25.77
CA ASP A 300 -12.10 -30.03 -24.35
C ASP A 300 -13.00 -28.85 -23.93
N PRO A 301 -14.25 -29.09 -23.52
CA PRO A 301 -15.18 -28.05 -23.10
C PRO A 301 -14.72 -27.20 -21.91
N PHE A 302 -13.79 -27.68 -21.08
CA PHE A 302 -13.24 -26.90 -19.96
C PHE A 302 -12.06 -26.01 -20.37
N SER A 303 -11.44 -26.29 -21.53
CA SER A 303 -10.25 -25.60 -22.00
C SER A 303 -10.55 -24.75 -23.24
N PHE A 304 -10.92 -25.40 -24.35
CA PHE A 304 -11.12 -24.75 -25.64
C PHE A 304 -11.89 -25.66 -26.61
N CYS A 305 -12.98 -25.12 -27.17
CA CYS A 305 -13.68 -25.72 -28.30
C CYS A 305 -13.23 -25.06 -29.61
N ARG A 306 -12.84 -25.88 -30.59
CA ARG A 306 -12.50 -25.46 -31.95
C ARG A 306 -13.51 -26.01 -32.95
N PRO A 307 -13.66 -25.38 -34.13
CA PRO A 307 -14.48 -25.95 -35.20
C PRO A 307 -14.08 -27.39 -35.51
N PHE A 308 -15.08 -28.23 -35.79
CA PHE A 308 -14.87 -29.58 -36.25
C PHE A 308 -14.20 -29.57 -37.63
N GLU A 309 -13.14 -30.34 -37.81
CA GLU A 309 -12.42 -30.49 -39.07
C GLU A 309 -12.50 -31.94 -39.56
N ALA A 310 -12.32 -32.16 -40.87
CA ALA A 310 -12.40 -33.50 -41.46
C ALA A 310 -11.48 -34.54 -40.78
N ARG A 311 -10.33 -34.12 -40.23
CA ARG A 311 -9.42 -35.01 -39.46
C ARG A 311 -10.05 -35.58 -38.19
N ASP A 312 -10.95 -34.83 -37.55
CA ASP A 312 -11.57 -35.21 -36.28
C ASP A 312 -12.55 -36.38 -36.45
N LEU A 313 -12.95 -36.71 -37.69
CA LEU A 313 -13.74 -37.90 -38.01
C LEU A 313 -13.00 -39.20 -37.67
N CYS A 314 -11.67 -39.17 -37.67
CA CYS A 314 -10.82 -40.34 -37.47
C CYS A 314 -10.07 -40.34 -36.12
N GLU A 315 -10.38 -39.41 -35.23
CA GLU A 315 -9.75 -39.27 -33.91
C GLU A 315 -10.80 -39.15 -32.79
N PRO A 316 -10.95 -40.17 -31.92
CA PRO A 316 -10.29 -41.48 -31.96
C PRO A 316 -10.75 -42.31 -33.16
N ASN A 317 -9.91 -43.24 -33.63
CA ASN A 317 -10.21 -44.06 -34.80
C ASN A 317 -11.51 -44.86 -34.58
N PRO A 318 -12.60 -44.58 -35.33
CA PRO A 318 -13.87 -45.27 -35.17
C PRO A 318 -13.91 -46.63 -35.89
N CYS A 319 -12.86 -46.97 -36.65
CA CYS A 319 -12.78 -48.21 -37.39
C CYS A 319 -12.38 -49.39 -36.51
N GLY A 320 -12.62 -50.60 -37.02
CA GLY A 320 -12.24 -51.85 -36.36
C GLY A 320 -10.74 -51.99 -36.15
N ALA A 321 -10.33 -52.96 -35.33
CA ALA A 321 -8.92 -53.20 -35.03
C ALA A 321 -8.10 -53.40 -36.33
N ASN A 322 -6.92 -52.78 -36.40
CA ASN A 322 -6.01 -52.77 -37.57
C ASN A 322 -6.57 -52.14 -38.86
N ALA A 323 -7.75 -51.50 -38.82
CA ALA A 323 -8.28 -50.76 -39.95
C ALA A 323 -7.73 -49.33 -39.99
N LYS A 324 -7.51 -48.83 -41.21
CA LYS A 324 -7.14 -47.44 -41.46
C LYS A 324 -8.39 -46.59 -41.66
N CYS A 325 -8.51 -45.52 -40.88
CA CYS A 325 -9.51 -44.48 -41.09
C CYS A 325 -8.97 -43.37 -41.99
N THR A 326 -9.80 -42.91 -42.92
CA THR A 326 -9.58 -41.70 -43.69
C THR A 326 -10.85 -40.85 -43.72
N PRO A 327 -10.76 -39.51 -43.67
CA PRO A 327 -11.91 -38.64 -43.91
C PRO A 327 -12.49 -38.87 -45.31
N GLY A 328 -13.80 -38.96 -45.42
CA GLY A 328 -14.50 -39.09 -46.70
C GLY A 328 -15.92 -38.55 -46.62
N HIS A 329 -16.77 -38.94 -47.56
CA HIS A 329 -18.16 -38.48 -47.63
C HIS A 329 -19.11 -39.65 -47.88
N ASP A 330 -20.33 -39.54 -47.36
CA ASP A 330 -21.42 -40.45 -47.74
C ASP A 330 -22.04 -40.08 -49.10
N ARG A 331 -23.01 -40.88 -49.56
CA ARG A 331 -23.70 -40.67 -50.85
C ARG A 331 -24.49 -39.36 -50.93
N THR A 332 -24.74 -38.70 -49.79
CA THR A 332 -25.41 -37.39 -49.72
C THR A 332 -24.41 -36.23 -49.67
N GLY A 333 -23.11 -36.53 -49.68
CA GLY A 333 -22.02 -35.55 -49.58
C GLY A 333 -21.66 -35.17 -48.14
N ALA A 334 -22.28 -35.77 -47.13
CA ALA A 334 -21.96 -35.47 -45.73
C ALA A 334 -20.63 -36.12 -45.33
N GLU A 335 -19.78 -35.38 -44.63
CA GLU A 335 -18.49 -35.86 -44.14
C GLU A 335 -18.66 -37.06 -43.19
N ARG A 336 -17.94 -38.16 -43.46
CA ARG A 336 -17.94 -39.40 -42.66
C ARG A 336 -16.56 -40.07 -42.63
N PRO A 337 -16.22 -40.80 -41.56
CA PRO A 337 -15.03 -41.64 -41.55
C PRO A 337 -15.20 -42.82 -42.52
N VAL A 338 -14.17 -43.08 -43.31
CA VAL A 338 -14.09 -44.22 -44.22
C VAL A 338 -13.06 -45.21 -43.67
N CYS A 339 -13.52 -46.43 -43.41
CA CYS A 339 -12.70 -47.50 -42.86
C CYS A 339 -12.26 -48.45 -43.97
N THR A 340 -10.95 -48.69 -44.08
CA THR A 340 -10.37 -49.61 -45.06
C THR A 340 -9.37 -50.55 -44.40
N CYS A 341 -9.30 -51.79 -44.87
CA CYS A 341 -8.20 -52.67 -44.48
C CYS A 341 -6.94 -52.27 -45.26
N PRO A 342 -5.81 -52.04 -44.57
CA PRO A 342 -4.53 -51.81 -45.24
C PRO A 342 -4.16 -52.95 -46.18
N THR A 343 -3.25 -52.70 -47.12
CA THR A 343 -2.66 -53.74 -47.98
C THR A 343 -2.16 -54.93 -47.15
N GLY A 344 -2.48 -56.15 -47.60
CA GLY A 344 -2.14 -57.39 -46.88
C GLY A 344 -3.10 -57.75 -45.74
N TYR A 345 -4.19 -57.00 -45.54
CA TYR A 345 -5.23 -57.31 -44.56
C TYR A 345 -6.60 -57.54 -45.23
N ILE A 346 -7.41 -58.42 -44.64
CA ILE A 346 -8.75 -58.82 -45.08
C ILE A 346 -9.74 -58.74 -43.92
N GLY A 347 -11.03 -58.75 -44.25
CA GLY A 347 -12.11 -58.72 -43.25
C GLY A 347 -12.97 -57.48 -43.37
N ASN A 348 -13.69 -57.17 -42.31
CA ASN A 348 -14.58 -56.01 -42.26
C ASN A 348 -13.88 -54.88 -41.52
N ALA A 349 -13.52 -53.81 -42.22
CA ALA A 349 -12.80 -52.67 -41.67
C ALA A 349 -13.55 -51.93 -40.54
N LEU A 350 -14.86 -52.14 -40.35
CA LEU A 350 -15.62 -51.62 -39.20
C LEU A 350 -15.52 -52.50 -37.96
N VAL A 351 -15.16 -53.77 -38.12
CA VAL A 351 -15.09 -54.76 -37.03
C VAL A 351 -13.64 -55.08 -36.69
N SER A 352 -12.91 -55.63 -37.66
CA SER A 352 -11.50 -55.99 -37.54
C SER A 352 -10.94 -56.31 -38.92
N CYS A 353 -9.71 -55.86 -39.16
CA CYS A 353 -8.88 -56.30 -40.26
C CYS A 353 -7.88 -57.34 -39.73
N GLU A 354 -7.88 -58.51 -40.36
CA GLU A 354 -6.97 -59.61 -40.08
C GLU A 354 -5.92 -59.70 -41.17
N ARG A 355 -4.70 -60.14 -40.82
CA ARG A 355 -3.65 -60.31 -41.81
C ARG A 355 -4.06 -61.40 -42.80
N GLY A 356 -4.01 -61.08 -44.08
CA GLY A 356 -4.25 -62.01 -45.18
C GLY A 356 -3.20 -63.11 -45.24
N GLU A 357 -3.55 -64.20 -45.92
CA GLU A 357 -2.72 -65.39 -46.06
C GLU A 357 -1.59 -65.19 -47.07
N CYS A 358 -1.79 -64.29 -48.04
CA CYS A 358 -0.86 -64.01 -49.12
C CYS A 358 -0.94 -62.55 -49.58
N GLU A 359 0.13 -62.05 -50.19
CA GLU A 359 0.21 -60.79 -50.94
C GLU A 359 0.61 -61.04 -52.40
N LEU A 360 1.26 -62.17 -52.66
CA LEU A 360 1.74 -62.61 -53.96
C LEU A 360 1.42 -64.09 -54.15
N ASP A 361 1.20 -64.49 -55.41
CA ASP A 361 0.92 -65.89 -55.77
C ASP A 361 1.95 -66.88 -55.23
N SER A 362 3.24 -66.48 -55.19
CA SER A 362 4.33 -67.32 -54.69
C SER A 362 4.24 -67.69 -53.21
N GLN A 363 3.38 -67.01 -52.43
CA GLN A 363 3.13 -67.34 -51.03
C GLN A 363 2.05 -68.41 -50.86
N CYS A 364 1.31 -68.70 -51.92
CA CYS A 364 0.34 -69.78 -51.97
C CYS A 364 0.97 -71.08 -52.49
N PRO A 365 0.45 -72.25 -52.11
CA PRO A 365 0.74 -73.50 -52.80
C PRO A 365 0.51 -73.41 -54.31
N ASP A 366 1.27 -74.15 -55.13
CA ASP A 366 1.22 -74.12 -56.61
C ASP A 366 -0.18 -74.29 -57.25
N HIS A 367 -1.11 -74.90 -56.53
CA HIS A 367 -2.49 -75.15 -56.96
C HIS A 367 -3.49 -74.06 -56.49
N LEU A 368 -3.02 -73.01 -55.84
CA LEU A 368 -3.81 -71.87 -55.37
C LEU A 368 -3.20 -70.57 -55.90
N ALA A 369 -4.03 -69.57 -56.12
CA ALA A 369 -3.62 -68.23 -56.52
C ALA A 369 -3.94 -67.23 -55.40
N CYS A 370 -3.17 -66.17 -55.29
CA CYS A 370 -3.41 -65.11 -54.33
C CYS A 370 -4.43 -64.12 -54.88
N VAL A 371 -5.67 -64.20 -54.42
CA VAL A 371 -6.76 -63.31 -54.85
C VAL A 371 -7.35 -62.63 -53.61
N GLY A 372 -7.29 -61.30 -53.56
CA GLY A 372 -7.80 -60.53 -52.42
C GLY A 372 -7.15 -60.92 -51.09
N TYR A 373 -5.85 -61.24 -51.11
CA TYR A 373 -5.04 -61.70 -49.98
C TYR A 373 -5.46 -63.04 -49.34
N ARG A 374 -6.22 -63.87 -50.07
CA ARG A 374 -6.50 -65.26 -49.73
C ARG A 374 -5.94 -66.19 -50.79
N CYS A 375 -5.44 -67.36 -50.37
CA CYS A 375 -5.06 -68.40 -51.30
C CYS A 375 -6.32 -69.15 -51.76
N VAL A 376 -6.78 -68.87 -52.98
CA VAL A 376 -7.99 -69.45 -53.55
C VAL A 376 -7.65 -70.36 -54.72
N ASP A 377 -8.44 -71.41 -54.93
CA ASP A 377 -8.30 -72.25 -56.10
C ASP A 377 -8.76 -71.47 -57.35
N PRO A 378 -7.90 -71.22 -58.34
CA PRO A 378 -8.27 -70.48 -59.55
C PRO A 378 -9.35 -71.19 -60.38
N CYS A 379 -9.62 -72.47 -60.13
CA CYS A 379 -10.70 -73.24 -60.75
C CYS A 379 -12.04 -73.19 -59.98
N LEU A 380 -12.11 -72.48 -58.85
CA LEU A 380 -13.35 -72.35 -58.08
C LEU A 380 -14.32 -71.40 -58.80
N GLY A 381 -15.49 -71.92 -59.21
CA GLY A 381 -16.58 -71.13 -59.80
C GLY A 381 -17.05 -71.54 -61.19
N ASN A 382 -16.39 -72.48 -61.87
CA ASN A 382 -16.77 -73.00 -63.20
C ASN A 382 -16.97 -71.93 -64.31
N THR A 383 -16.57 -70.68 -64.10
CA THR A 383 -16.70 -69.57 -65.05
C THR A 383 -15.41 -69.28 -65.81
N GLN A 384 -14.31 -69.91 -65.40
CA GLN A 384 -12.96 -69.67 -65.90
C GLN A 384 -12.64 -70.53 -67.12
N CYS A 385 -13.38 -71.62 -67.34
CA CYS A 385 -13.25 -72.51 -68.48
C CYS A 385 -14.56 -72.60 -69.28
N GLY A 386 -14.43 -72.95 -70.55
CA GLY A 386 -15.56 -73.14 -71.45
C GLY A 386 -16.46 -74.31 -71.05
N SER A 387 -17.69 -74.30 -71.55
CA SER A 387 -18.66 -75.37 -71.25
C SER A 387 -18.09 -76.75 -71.63
N GLY A 388 -18.16 -77.70 -70.69
CA GLY A 388 -17.67 -79.06 -70.91
C GLY A 388 -16.14 -79.24 -70.87
N ALA A 389 -15.37 -78.21 -70.55
CA ALA A 389 -13.94 -78.30 -70.24
C ALA A 389 -13.70 -78.67 -68.77
N VAL A 390 -12.55 -79.29 -68.50
CA VAL A 390 -12.06 -79.58 -67.15
C VAL A 390 -11.05 -78.51 -66.75
N CYS A 391 -11.27 -77.88 -65.60
CA CYS A 391 -10.32 -76.93 -65.02
C CYS A 391 -9.32 -77.65 -64.11
N MET A 392 -8.03 -77.33 -64.25
CA MET A 392 -6.96 -77.76 -63.34
C MET A 392 -6.14 -76.55 -62.88
N ALA A 393 -5.96 -76.38 -61.57
CA ALA A 393 -5.11 -75.33 -61.05
C ALA A 393 -3.63 -75.73 -61.14
N ARG A 394 -2.82 -74.94 -61.87
CA ARG A 394 -1.37 -75.15 -61.98
C ARG A 394 -0.62 -73.84 -62.08
N ARG A 395 0.47 -73.71 -61.31
CA ARG A 395 1.30 -72.49 -61.25
C ARG A 395 0.45 -71.24 -61.02
N HIS A 396 -0.47 -71.33 -60.05
CA HIS A 396 -1.38 -70.23 -59.67
C HIS A 396 -2.38 -69.81 -60.78
N LEU A 397 -2.54 -70.58 -61.86
CA LEU A 397 -3.46 -70.29 -62.96
C LEU A 397 -4.50 -71.40 -63.16
N ALA A 398 -5.68 -71.01 -63.66
CA ALA A 398 -6.68 -71.94 -64.16
C ALA A 398 -6.25 -72.46 -65.53
N VAL A 399 -5.98 -73.76 -65.63
CA VAL A 399 -5.63 -74.41 -66.89
C VAL A 399 -6.82 -75.24 -67.36
N CYS A 400 -7.43 -74.81 -68.45
CA CYS A 400 -8.60 -75.48 -69.03
C CYS A 400 -8.18 -76.50 -70.08
N THR A 401 -8.75 -77.71 -70.03
CA THR A 401 -8.49 -78.77 -71.01
C THR A 401 -9.79 -79.46 -71.42
N CYS A 402 -9.91 -79.85 -72.70
CA CYS A 402 -11.01 -80.71 -73.11
C CYS A 402 -10.73 -82.16 -72.69
N PRO A 403 -11.69 -82.84 -72.03
CA PRO A 403 -11.52 -84.24 -71.65
C PRO A 403 -11.43 -85.16 -72.88
N SER A 404 -10.78 -86.31 -72.72
CA SER A 404 -10.51 -87.27 -73.80
C SER A 404 -11.77 -87.63 -74.61
N GLY A 405 -11.70 -87.49 -75.94
CA GLY A 405 -12.82 -87.73 -76.86
C GLY A 405 -13.64 -86.48 -77.20
N ARG A 406 -13.28 -85.32 -76.64
CA ARG A 406 -13.84 -84.00 -77.01
C ARG A 406 -12.80 -83.12 -77.70
N ASN A 407 -13.25 -82.35 -78.69
CA ASN A 407 -12.48 -81.35 -79.42
C ASN A 407 -13.09 -79.96 -79.20
N GLY A 408 -12.33 -78.90 -79.44
CA GLY A 408 -12.77 -77.52 -79.26
C GLY A 408 -11.72 -76.67 -78.53
N ASP A 409 -12.10 -75.45 -78.18
CA ASP A 409 -11.29 -74.56 -77.33
C ASP A 409 -11.77 -74.70 -75.88
N ALA A 410 -10.87 -75.10 -75.00
CA ALA A 410 -11.18 -75.35 -73.60
C ALA A 410 -11.57 -74.10 -72.81
N LEU A 411 -11.31 -72.89 -73.31
CA LEU A 411 -11.79 -71.63 -72.73
C LEU A 411 -13.19 -71.24 -73.21
N VAL A 412 -13.66 -71.83 -74.31
CA VAL A 412 -14.93 -71.47 -74.95
C VAL A 412 -15.96 -72.59 -74.84
N ASN A 413 -15.67 -73.76 -75.41
CA ASN A 413 -16.56 -74.93 -75.39
C ASN A 413 -15.86 -76.20 -75.90
N CYS A 414 -16.09 -77.35 -75.25
CA CYS A 414 -15.63 -78.67 -75.69
C CYS A 414 -16.79 -79.55 -76.16
N TYR A 415 -16.73 -80.09 -77.39
CA TYR A 415 -17.77 -80.91 -78.02
C TYR A 415 -17.25 -82.29 -78.50
N GLU A 416 -18.12 -83.28 -78.67
CA GLU A 416 -17.74 -84.65 -79.07
C GLU A 416 -17.40 -84.76 -80.56
N SER A 417 -16.33 -85.51 -80.90
CA SER A 417 -15.98 -85.81 -82.28
C SER A 417 -16.76 -87.01 -82.81
N GLN A 418 -17.76 -86.81 -83.68
CA GLN A 418 -18.45 -87.91 -84.36
C GLN A 418 -17.54 -88.58 -85.40
N SER A 419 -17.44 -89.92 -85.36
CA SER A 419 -16.75 -90.75 -86.34
C SER A 419 -17.50 -90.75 -87.68
N VAL A 420 -16.84 -90.27 -88.73
CA VAL A 420 -17.42 -90.12 -90.07
C VAL A 420 -17.38 -91.47 -90.81
N VAL A 421 -18.53 -92.14 -90.98
CA VAL A 421 -18.70 -93.13 -92.06
C VAL A 421 -19.08 -92.35 -93.32
N ALA A 422 -18.10 -92.13 -94.17
CA ALA A 422 -18.26 -91.48 -95.46
C ALA A 422 -19.14 -92.32 -96.40
N SER A 423 -20.27 -91.75 -96.82
CA SER A 423 -20.91 -92.12 -98.09
C SER A 423 -20.92 -90.87 -98.96
N ALA A 424 -20.03 -90.89 -99.95
CA ALA A 424 -19.91 -89.84 -100.95
C ALA A 424 -21.23 -89.64 -101.69
N ARG A 425 -21.74 -88.42 -101.69
CA ARG A 425 -22.61 -87.91 -102.75
C ARG A 425 -22.06 -86.59 -103.23
N TYR A 426 -21.64 -86.58 -104.49
CA TYR A 426 -21.34 -85.39 -105.27
C TYR A 426 -22.57 -84.49 -105.32
N TYR A 427 -22.45 -83.24 -104.84
CA TYR A 427 -23.26 -82.13 -105.34
C TYR A 427 -22.38 -80.90 -105.56
N ARG A 428 -22.54 -80.37 -106.78
CA ARG A 428 -21.86 -79.23 -107.39
C ARG A 428 -22.31 -77.93 -106.72
N PHE A 429 -21.35 -77.05 -106.43
CA PHE A 429 -21.56 -75.69 -105.95
C PHE A 429 -22.53 -74.89 -106.85
N LYS A 430 -23.48 -74.18 -106.23
CA LYS A 430 -24.00 -72.91 -106.76
C LYS A 430 -23.70 -71.80 -105.77
N ARG A 431 -22.93 -70.85 -106.26
CA ARG A 431 -22.54 -69.57 -105.67
C ARG A 431 -23.76 -68.64 -105.66
N ASN A 432 -24.06 -68.00 -104.54
CA ASN A 432 -24.34 -66.56 -104.39
C ASN A 432 -25.09 -66.26 -103.09
N GLY A 433 -24.61 -65.27 -102.35
CA GLY A 433 -25.38 -64.60 -101.29
C GLY A 433 -24.51 -64.14 -100.13
N ASN A 434 -24.04 -62.89 -100.20
CA ASN A 434 -23.53 -62.07 -99.09
C ASN A 434 -24.21 -62.37 -97.75
N PHE A 435 -23.46 -62.48 -96.66
CA PHE A 435 -23.79 -61.79 -95.40
C PHE A 435 -22.53 -61.55 -94.57
N THR A 436 -22.57 -60.40 -93.90
CA THR A 436 -21.57 -59.60 -93.21
C THR A 436 -21.03 -60.21 -91.91
N GLU A 437 -19.77 -59.88 -91.59
CA GLU A 437 -19.13 -60.09 -90.27
C GLU A 437 -19.84 -59.28 -89.16
N PRO A 438 -19.85 -59.77 -87.91
CA PRO A 438 -19.93 -58.90 -86.74
C PRO A 438 -18.64 -58.92 -85.91
N GLU A 439 -18.25 -57.73 -85.46
CA GLU A 439 -17.20 -57.42 -84.48
C GLU A 439 -17.50 -58.00 -83.08
N PRO A 440 -16.49 -58.19 -82.21
CA PRO A 440 -16.70 -58.66 -80.83
C PRO A 440 -17.17 -57.53 -79.89
N GLU A 441 -18.27 -57.78 -79.17
CA GLU A 441 -18.71 -56.93 -78.05
C GLU A 441 -17.79 -57.09 -76.83
N VAL A 442 -17.41 -55.94 -76.24
CA VAL A 442 -16.69 -55.82 -74.98
C VAL A 442 -17.66 -56.04 -73.82
N VAL A 443 -17.48 -57.14 -73.07
CA VAL A 443 -18.22 -57.39 -71.82
C VAL A 443 -17.51 -56.71 -70.65
N VAL A 444 -18.14 -55.67 -70.10
CA VAL A 444 -17.80 -55.05 -68.81
C VAL A 444 -18.47 -55.85 -67.68
N PRO A 445 -17.76 -56.28 -66.62
CA PRO A 445 -18.42 -56.92 -65.48
C PRO A 445 -19.11 -55.88 -64.58
N ALA A 446 -20.33 -56.23 -64.18
CA ALA A 446 -21.23 -55.46 -63.35
C ALA A 446 -20.74 -55.31 -61.90
N GLU A 447 -20.97 -54.11 -61.34
CA GLU A 447 -20.89 -53.80 -59.92
C GLU A 447 -21.91 -54.61 -59.10
N GLN A 448 -21.50 -55.11 -57.93
CA GLN A 448 -22.40 -55.68 -56.92
C GLN A 448 -22.66 -54.72 -55.75
N PRO A 449 -23.84 -54.79 -55.11
CA PRO A 449 -24.40 -53.69 -54.32
C PRO A 449 -23.89 -53.66 -52.87
N SER A 450 -23.48 -52.48 -52.41
CA SER A 450 -23.26 -52.22 -50.98
C SER A 450 -24.60 -52.10 -50.26
N THR A 451 -24.84 -53.01 -49.31
CA THR A 451 -25.97 -53.00 -48.37
C THR A 451 -25.90 -51.78 -47.45
N VAL A 452 -26.98 -50.99 -47.43
CA VAL A 452 -27.24 -49.88 -46.49
C VAL A 452 -28.39 -50.30 -45.58
N LEU A 453 -28.27 -50.10 -44.27
CA LEU A 453 -29.35 -50.17 -43.27
C LEU A 453 -28.99 -49.26 -42.06
N PRO A 454 -29.95 -48.87 -41.19
CA PRO A 454 -30.36 -47.50 -40.92
C PRO A 454 -29.75 -46.97 -39.59
N PRO A 455 -30.12 -45.77 -39.07
CA PRO A 455 -29.30 -45.06 -38.09
C PRO A 455 -29.36 -45.73 -36.71
N ALA A 456 -28.19 -45.99 -36.13
CA ALA A 456 -28.06 -46.38 -34.74
C ALA A 456 -28.40 -45.19 -33.83
N LYS A 457 -29.42 -45.38 -32.99
CA LYS A 457 -29.73 -44.51 -31.85
C LYS A 457 -28.50 -44.39 -30.96
N ALA A 458 -28.19 -43.15 -30.58
CA ALA A 458 -27.23 -42.84 -29.54
C ALA A 458 -27.61 -43.58 -28.24
N ALA A 459 -26.73 -44.49 -27.81
CA ALA A 459 -26.73 -45.00 -26.46
C ALA A 459 -26.19 -43.90 -25.55
N ALA A 460 -27.02 -43.45 -24.63
CA ALA A 460 -26.60 -42.66 -23.49
C ALA A 460 -25.69 -43.53 -22.61
N ASP A 461 -24.45 -43.07 -22.42
CA ASP A 461 -23.57 -43.64 -21.41
C ASP A 461 -24.08 -43.27 -20.02
N LYS A 462 -24.32 -44.31 -19.23
CA LYS A 462 -24.62 -44.27 -17.81
C LYS A 462 -23.40 -44.87 -17.11
N LYS A 463 -22.57 -44.00 -16.53
CA LYS A 463 -21.51 -44.19 -15.51
C LYS A 463 -20.97 -42.76 -15.30
N GLU A 464 -21.02 -42.10 -14.14
CA GLU A 464 -21.17 -42.44 -12.72
C GLU A 464 -22.23 -41.57 -12.05
#